data_AF-A0A412PL23-F1
#
_entry.id   AF-A0A412PL23-F1
#
_cell.length_a   1.000
_cell.length_b   1.000
_cell.length_c   1.000
_cell.angle_alpha   90.00
_cell.angle_beta   90.00
_cell.angle_gamma   90.00
#
_symmetry.space_group_name_H-M   'P 1'
#
loop_
_entity.id
_entity.type
_entity.pdbx_description
1 polymer ?
#
loop_
_entity_poly.entity_id
_entity_poly.type
_entity_poly.pdbx_seq_one_letter_code
_entity_poly.pdbx_strand_id
1 'polypeptide(L)'
;MNKVKVDLQCPFCGFCKVLKIPSHRKGITCPSCQQSVFLSWSTGVEGYVDEHGFYFHAYEPFNIHKINQEFKDAFEDAPPKHSFTIRNKMRG
;
A
#
# COMPACT_ATOMS: atom_id res chain seq x y z
N MET A 1 2.58 20.88 -21.53
CA MET A 1 2.38 19.57 -20.85
C MET A 1 1.21 19.69 -19.90
N ASN A 2 0.14 18.93 -20.10
CA ASN A 2 -1.08 19.05 -19.30
C ASN A 2 -0.86 18.46 -17.91
N LYS A 3 -1.06 19.28 -16.87
CA LYS A 3 -1.02 18.83 -15.48
C LYS A 3 -2.42 18.34 -15.10
N VAL A 4 -2.48 17.19 -14.45
CA VAL A 4 -3.71 16.55 -14.00
C VAL A 4 -3.81 16.60 -12.48
N LYS A 5 -5.05 16.61 -11.95
CA LYS A 5 -5.31 16.58 -10.51
C LYS A 5 -5.08 15.18 -9.95
N VAL A 6 -4.48 15.12 -8.77
CA VAL A 6 -4.25 13.91 -7.98
C VAL A 6 -4.80 14.12 -6.59
N ASP A 7 -5.61 13.19 -6.12
CA ASP A 7 -5.90 13.08 -4.70
C ASP A 7 -4.83 12.21 -4.04
N LEU A 8 -3.92 12.84 -3.29
CA LEU A 8 -2.89 12.13 -2.53
C LEU A 8 -3.37 11.93 -1.11
N GLN A 9 -3.42 10.67 -0.67
CA GLN A 9 -3.59 10.28 0.72
C GLN A 9 -2.48 9.30 1.07
N CYS A 10 -1.41 9.79 1.71
CA CYS A 10 -0.21 8.99 1.90
C CYS A 10 -0.45 7.84 2.89
N PRO A 11 -0.27 6.57 2.48
CA PRO A 11 -0.53 5.42 3.36
C PRO A 11 0.50 5.25 4.48
N PHE A 12 1.61 6.00 4.44
CA PHE A 12 2.69 5.89 5.41
C PHE A 12 2.62 6.90 6.56
N CYS A 13 2.14 8.12 6.28
CA CYS A 13 2.14 9.21 7.28
C CYS A 13 0.81 9.96 7.40
N GLY A 14 -0.22 9.60 6.62
CA GLY A 14 -1.53 10.26 6.65
C GLY A 14 -1.55 11.66 6.03
N PHE A 15 -0.48 12.11 5.37
CA PHE A 15 -0.48 13.38 4.65
C PHE A 15 -1.46 13.33 3.47
N CYS A 16 -2.43 14.25 3.47
CA CYS A 16 -3.45 14.35 2.43
C CYS A 16 -3.42 15.72 1.75
N LYS A 17 -3.36 15.75 0.40
CA LYS A 17 -3.39 17.00 -0.37
C LYS A 17 -3.74 16.75 -1.84
N VAL A 18 -4.47 17.70 -2.43
CA VAL A 18 -4.64 17.74 -3.89
C VAL A 18 -3.39 18.29 -4.57
N LEU A 19 -2.80 17.51 -5.48
CA LEU A 19 -1.61 17.90 -6.24
C LEU A 19 -1.91 18.01 -7.74
N LYS A 20 -1.01 18.67 -8.48
CA LYS A 20 -1.05 18.77 -9.95
C LYS A 20 0.26 18.27 -10.55
N ILE A 21 0.22 17.14 -11.24
CA ILE A 21 1.40 16.47 -11.81
C ILE A 21 1.23 16.19 -13.30
N PRO A 22 2.30 15.85 -14.05
CA PRO A 22 2.17 15.37 -15.42
C PRO A 22 1.44 14.02 -15.51
N SER A 23 0.56 13.84 -16.51
CA SER A 23 -0.28 12.65 -16.68
C SER A 23 0.45 11.33 -16.93
N HIS A 24 1.71 11.37 -17.39
CA HIS A 24 2.50 10.16 -17.72
C HIS A 24 3.20 9.52 -16.51
N ARG A 25 3.09 10.12 -15.32
CA ARG A 25 3.73 9.60 -14.10
C ARG A 25 2.96 8.38 -13.59
N LYS A 26 3.69 7.40 -13.04
CA LYS A 26 3.12 6.19 -12.40
C LYS A 26 3.18 6.21 -10.88
N GLY A 27 3.94 7.14 -10.30
CA GLY A 27 4.10 7.28 -8.86
C GLY A 27 4.51 8.71 -8.51
N ILE A 28 4.32 9.07 -7.24
CA ILE A 28 4.74 10.33 -6.65
C ILE A 28 5.39 10.12 -5.29
N THR A 29 6.25 11.03 -4.91
CA THR A 29 6.85 11.07 -3.57
C THR A 29 5.97 11.91 -2.66
N CYS A 30 5.63 11.38 -1.49
CA CYS A 30 4.92 12.14 -0.47
C CYS A 30 5.80 13.31 0.02
N PRO A 31 5.31 14.56 0.00
CA PRO A 31 6.12 15.71 0.41
C PRO A 31 6.41 15.75 1.91
N SER A 32 5.68 14.96 2.73
CA SER A 32 5.87 14.90 4.18
C SER A 32 6.88 13.84 4.59
N CYS A 33 6.66 12.57 4.21
CA CYS A 33 7.50 11.45 4.65
C CYS A 33 8.47 10.92 3.59
N GLN A 34 8.48 11.52 2.40
CA GLN A 34 9.35 11.15 1.27
C GLN A 34 9.18 9.70 0.76
N GLN A 35 8.16 8.99 1.22
CA GLN A 35 7.82 7.65 0.72
C GLN A 35 7.15 7.74 -0.65
N SER A 36 7.37 6.71 -1.47
CA SER A 36 6.78 6.62 -2.81
C SER A 36 5.37 6.04 -2.76
N VAL A 37 4.44 6.70 -3.43
CA VAL A 37 3.01 6.35 -3.49
C VAL A 37 2.65 6.09 -4.95
N PHE A 38 1.87 5.03 -5.18
CA PHE A 38 1.37 4.65 -6.49
C PHE A 38 0.28 5.59 -6.97
N LEU A 39 0.28 5.87 -8.28
CA LEU A 39 -0.78 6.63 -8.93
C LEU A 39 -1.71 5.66 -9.65
N SER A 40 -2.86 5.36 -9.05
CA SER A 40 -3.91 4.60 -9.70
C SER A 40 -4.82 5.52 -10.50
N TRP A 41 -5.31 5.08 -11.66
CA TRP A 41 -6.35 5.80 -12.40
C TRP A 41 -7.59 5.93 -11.53
N SER A 42 -8.11 7.15 -11.37
CA SER A 42 -9.27 7.41 -10.50
C SER A 42 -10.53 6.64 -10.92
N THR A 43 -10.68 6.36 -12.21
CA THR A 43 -11.79 5.59 -12.79
C THR A 43 -11.41 4.13 -13.11
N GLY A 44 -10.18 3.72 -12.82
CA GLY A 44 -9.60 2.46 -13.29
C GLY A 44 -9.18 2.46 -14.78
N VAL A 45 -9.49 3.51 -15.54
CA VAL A 45 -9.18 3.62 -16.97
C VAL A 45 -8.32 4.86 -17.25
N GLU A 46 -7.27 4.69 -18.05
CA GLU A 46 -6.41 5.79 -18.50
C GLU A 46 -7.20 6.78 -19.39
N GLY A 47 -6.96 8.08 -19.22
CA GLY A 47 -7.59 9.13 -20.03
C GLY A 47 -8.89 9.71 -19.47
N TYR A 48 -9.46 9.10 -18.42
CA TYR A 48 -10.72 9.57 -17.81
C TYR A 48 -10.48 10.17 -16.42
N VAL A 49 -11.35 11.09 -16.03
CA VAL A 49 -11.37 11.71 -14.68
C VAL A 49 -12.63 11.28 -13.94
N ASP A 50 -12.57 11.29 -12.62
CA ASP A 50 -13.74 11.02 -11.78
C ASP A 50 -14.70 12.23 -11.70
N GLU A 51 -15.80 12.08 -10.96
CA GLU A 51 -16.83 13.11 -10.76
C GLU A 51 -16.28 14.40 -10.11
N HIS A 52 -15.14 14.31 -9.43
CA HIS A 52 -14.47 15.43 -8.77
C HIS A 52 -13.32 16.03 -9.63
N GLY A 53 -13.10 15.46 -10.82
CA GLY A 53 -12.09 15.87 -11.78
C GLY A 53 -10.66 15.41 -11.45
N PHE A 54 -10.49 14.39 -10.60
CA PHE A 54 -9.20 13.74 -10.37
C PHE A 54 -8.91 12.74 -11.47
N TYR A 55 -7.67 12.74 -11.91
CA TYR A 55 -7.15 11.76 -12.89
C TYR A 55 -6.47 10.59 -12.19
N PHE A 56 -5.87 10.87 -11.03
CA PHE A 56 -5.22 9.85 -10.20
C PHE A 56 -5.74 9.91 -8.76
N HIS A 57 -5.85 8.72 -8.16
CA HIS A 57 -5.87 8.53 -6.72
C HIS A 57 -4.51 7.95 -6.29
N ALA A 58 -3.98 8.42 -5.17
CA ALA A 58 -2.67 7.99 -4.67
C ALA A 58 -2.79 7.55 -3.21
N TYR A 59 -3.34 6.36 -3.02
CA TYR A 59 -3.65 5.79 -1.70
C TYR A 59 -2.77 4.58 -1.37
N GLU A 60 -2.10 4.01 -2.37
CA GLU A 60 -1.36 2.76 -2.23
C GLU A 60 0.16 2.99 -2.20
N PRO A 61 0.92 2.18 -1.44
CA PRO A 61 2.37 2.14 -1.54
C PRO A 61 2.83 1.88 -2.97
N PHE A 62 3.86 2.60 -3.43
CA PHE A 62 4.50 2.25 -4.68
C PHE A 62 5.20 0.89 -4.56
N ASN A 63 4.98 0.00 -5.52
CA ASN A 63 5.61 -1.32 -5.57
C ASN A 63 5.29 -2.22 -4.35
N ILE A 64 4.01 -2.30 -3.99
CA ILE A 64 3.51 -3.12 -2.87
C ILE A 64 3.99 -4.59 -2.90
N HIS A 65 4.20 -5.16 -4.08
CA HIS A 65 4.73 -6.52 -4.22
C HIS A 65 6.11 -6.69 -3.57
N LYS A 66 6.98 -5.68 -3.71
CA LYS A 66 8.30 -5.69 -3.08
C LYS A 66 8.20 -5.59 -1.56
N ILE A 67 7.31 -4.74 -1.06
CA ILE A 67 7.04 -4.63 0.38
C ILE A 67 6.56 -5.97 0.93
N ASN A 68 5.57 -6.60 0.29
CA ASN A 68 5.06 -7.90 0.74
C ASN A 68 6.13 -8.99 0.75
N GLN A 69 7.08 -8.96 -0.20
CA GLN A 69 8.20 -9.89 -0.23
C GLN A 69 9.16 -9.69 0.95
N GLU A 70 9.43 -8.45 1.35
CA GLU A 70 10.30 -8.13 2.50
C GLU A 70 9.72 -8.62 3.84
N PHE A 71 8.39 -8.74 3.94
CA PHE A 71 7.70 -9.19 5.15
C PHE A 71 7.22 -10.64 5.10
N LYS A 72 7.59 -11.40 4.07
CA LYS A 72 7.09 -12.77 3.90
C LYS A 72 7.41 -13.66 5.12
N ASP A 73 8.61 -13.52 5.66
CA ASP A 73 9.10 -14.33 6.78
C ASP A 73 8.49 -13.90 8.13
N ALA A 74 7.91 -12.70 8.23
CA ALA A 74 7.27 -12.22 9.45
C ALA A 74 5.98 -12.99 9.78
N PHE A 75 5.42 -13.70 8.79
CA PHE A 75 4.19 -14.47 8.89
C PHE A 75 4.42 -15.99 8.72
N GLU A 76 5.66 -16.45 8.56
CA GLU A 76 5.95 -17.89 8.61
C GLU A 76 5.87 -18.35 10.07
N ASP A 77 4.81 -19.10 10.40
CA ASP A 77 4.64 -19.70 11.72
C ASP A 77 5.88 -20.52 12.07
N ALA A 78 6.54 -20.16 13.18
CA ALA A 78 7.57 -21.01 13.76
C ALA A 78 6.97 -22.40 13.98
N PRO A 79 7.65 -23.49 13.57
CA PRO A 79 7.12 -24.83 13.77
C PRO A 79 6.79 -25.01 15.26
N PRO A 80 5.64 -25.62 15.61
CA PRO A 80 5.17 -25.69 16.99
C PRO A 80 6.25 -26.29 17.88
N LYS A 81 6.89 -25.45 18.69
CA LYS A 81 7.85 -25.87 19.71
C LYS A 81 7.08 -26.42 20.89
N HIS A 82 6.67 -27.68 20.80
CA HIS A 82 6.49 -28.65 21.88
C HIS A 82 5.34 -29.62 21.60
N SER A 83 5.67 -30.89 21.43
CA SER A 83 4.75 -31.99 21.69
C SER A 83 4.63 -32.16 23.21
N PHE A 84 3.69 -31.46 23.85
CA PHE A 84 3.34 -31.77 25.23
C PHE A 84 2.66 -33.14 25.26
N THR A 85 3.38 -34.18 25.68
CA THR A 85 2.78 -35.49 25.99
C THR A 85 2.15 -35.42 27.36
N ILE A 86 0.82 -35.31 27.42
CA ILE A 86 0.06 -35.44 28.66
C ILE A 86 0.25 -36.88 29.17
N ARG A 87 1.08 -37.06 30.20
CA ARG A 87 1.17 -38.35 30.90
C ARG A 87 -0.11 -38.53 31.73
N ASN A 88 -0.98 -39.43 31.29
CA ASN A 88 -2.08 -39.91 32.11
C ASN A 88 -1.51 -40.59 33.36
N LYS A 89 -1.60 -39.92 34.51
CA LYS A 89 -1.30 -40.50 35.81
C LYS A 89 -2.46 -41.44 36.16
N MET A 90 -2.28 -42.74 35.95
CA MET A 90 -3.21 -43.77 36.44
C MET A 90 -3.33 -43.61 37.96
N ARG A 91 -4.50 -43.19 38.44
CA ARG A 91 -4.88 -43.32 39.85
C ARG A 91 -5.29 -44.78 40.06
N GLY A 92 -4.59 -45.44 40.97
CA GLY A 92 -4.85 -46.82 41.40
C GLY A 92 -6.08 -46.97 42.25
#